data_AF-A0A9Q2QNA0-F1
#
_entry.id   AF-A0A9Q2QNA0-F1
#
_cell.length_a   1.000
_cell.length_b   1.000
_cell.length_c   1.000
_cell.angle_alpha   90.00
_cell.angle_beta   90.00
_cell.angle_gamma   90.00
#
_symmetry.space_group_name_H-M   'P 1'
#
loop_
_entity.id
_entity.type
_entity.pdbx_description
1 polymer ?
#
loop_
_entity_poly.entity_id
_entity_poly.type
_entity_poly.pdbx_seq_one_letter_code
_entity_poly.pdbx_strand_id
1 'polypeptide(L)'
;MICRPINTLKKYFLIAITAALFISPLASSKSVAKDLNLRRLTCADLSKTDMTSFYIWLDGYRAGLTDSQMSDESWMQHLSQALPRECEENPKVNLLPLIEEMIRRH
;
A
#
# COMPACT_ATOMS: atom_id res chain seq x y z
N MET A 1 46.77 -1.73 -50.31
CA MET A 1 45.49 -1.04 -50.01
C MET A 1 45.05 -1.51 -48.63
N ILE A 2 45.09 -0.60 -47.66
CA ILE A 2 44.71 -0.81 -46.26
C ILE A 2 43.18 -0.74 -46.19
N CYS A 3 42.52 -1.69 -45.51
CA CYS A 3 41.32 -1.44 -44.71
C CYS A 3 41.07 -2.63 -43.76
N ARG A 4 41.14 -2.33 -42.46
CA ARG A 4 41.04 -3.26 -41.32
C ARG A 4 39.64 -3.87 -41.19
N PRO A 5 39.48 -5.11 -40.68
CA PRO A 5 38.24 -5.52 -40.06
C PRO A 5 38.22 -5.04 -38.59
N ILE A 6 38.07 -3.73 -38.37
CA ILE A 6 37.48 -3.23 -37.11
C ILE A 6 35.99 -3.53 -37.23
N ASN A 7 35.55 -4.77 -36.94
CA ASN A 7 34.11 -4.98 -36.79
C ASN A 7 33.64 -6.24 -36.06
N THR A 8 34.55 -7.13 -35.65
CA THR A 8 34.15 -8.34 -34.91
C THR A 8 34.20 -8.11 -33.39
N LEU A 9 35.28 -7.52 -32.88
CA LEU A 9 35.46 -7.34 -31.42
C LEU A 9 34.40 -6.41 -30.79
N LYS A 10 34.00 -5.34 -31.49
CA LYS A 10 32.99 -4.37 -31.02
C LYS A 10 31.57 -4.95 -31.01
N LYS A 11 31.28 -5.88 -31.94
CA LYS A 11 29.99 -6.61 -31.99
C LYS A 11 29.84 -7.55 -30.80
N TYR A 12 30.88 -8.30 -30.46
CA TYR A 12 30.83 -9.19 -29.29
C TYR A 12 30.76 -8.42 -27.97
N PHE A 13 31.39 -7.24 -27.90
CA PHE A 13 31.31 -6.39 -26.71
C PHE A 13 29.89 -5.84 -26.48
N LEU A 14 29.16 -5.49 -27.56
CA LEU A 14 27.77 -5.02 -27.47
C LEU A 14 26.79 -6.13 -27.12
N ILE A 15 27.03 -7.37 -27.55
CA ILE A 15 26.19 -8.54 -27.23
C ILE A 15 26.36 -8.96 -25.76
N ALA A 16 27.56 -8.80 -25.19
CA ALA A 16 27.81 -9.11 -23.79
C ALA A 16 27.05 -8.17 -22.82
N ILE A 17 26.86 -6.90 -23.20
CA ILE A 17 26.19 -5.90 -22.36
C ILE A 17 24.66 -6.09 -22.36
N THR A 18 24.07 -6.53 -23.47
CA THR A 18 22.63 -6.82 -23.53
C THR A 18 22.24 -8.08 -22.77
N ALA A 19 23.11 -9.09 -22.69
CA ALA A 19 22.84 -10.30 -21.91
C ALA A 19 22.85 -10.07 -20.39
N ALA A 20 23.62 -9.09 -19.90
CA ALA A 20 23.74 -8.82 -18.46
C ALA A 20 22.53 -8.07 -17.85
N LEU A 21 21.77 -7.32 -18.65
CA LEU A 21 20.64 -6.51 -18.17
C LEU A 21 19.32 -7.30 -18.02
N PHE A 22 19.23 -8.51 -18.60
CA PHE A 22 18.05 -9.38 -18.47
C PHE A 22 18.08 -10.31 -17.25
N ILE A 23 19.17 -10.31 -16.48
CA ILE A 23 19.25 -10.99 -15.19
C ILE A 23 18.93 -9.99 -14.06
N SER A 24 17.96 -9.11 -14.28
CA SER A 24 17.30 -8.51 -13.14
C SER A 24 16.55 -9.66 -12.47
N PRO A 25 16.80 -9.99 -11.18
CA PRO A 25 15.81 -10.73 -10.47
C PRO A 25 14.58 -9.82 -10.52
N LEU A 26 13.59 -10.22 -11.32
CA LEU A 26 12.21 -10.00 -10.93
C LEU A 26 12.15 -10.62 -9.54
N ALA A 27 12.52 -9.83 -8.53
CA ALA A 27 12.22 -10.08 -7.15
C ALA A 27 10.71 -10.12 -7.20
N SER A 28 10.22 -11.33 -7.40
CA SER A 28 8.82 -11.68 -7.37
C SER A 28 8.40 -11.13 -6.03
N SER A 29 7.75 -9.96 -6.05
CA SER A 29 7.04 -9.47 -4.90
C SER A 29 5.88 -10.45 -4.77
N LYS A 30 6.18 -11.63 -4.23
CA LYS A 30 5.23 -12.36 -3.42
C LYS A 30 5.04 -11.48 -2.19
N SER A 31 4.39 -10.32 -2.36
CA SER A 31 3.41 -9.92 -1.38
C SER A 31 2.43 -11.08 -1.41
N VAL A 32 2.64 -12.04 -0.52
CA VAL A 32 1.55 -12.87 -0.07
C VAL A 32 0.61 -11.85 0.54
N ALA A 33 -0.29 -11.31 -0.27
CA ALA A 33 -1.41 -10.52 0.19
C ALA A 33 -2.16 -11.50 1.09
N LYS A 34 -1.83 -11.47 2.37
CA LYS A 34 -2.55 -12.24 3.37
C LYS A 34 -3.94 -11.63 3.34
N ASP A 35 -4.93 -12.42 2.98
CA ASP A 35 -6.32 -12.01 3.01
C ASP A 35 -6.59 -11.39 4.38
N LEU A 36 -6.75 -10.06 4.41
CA LEU A 36 -6.98 -9.34 5.64
C LEU A 36 -8.48 -9.33 5.87
N ASN A 37 -8.92 -10.04 6.91
CA ASN A 37 -10.32 -10.02 7.30
C ASN A 37 -10.61 -8.70 8.04
N LEU A 38 -10.98 -7.67 7.28
CA LEU A 38 -11.22 -6.32 7.79
C LEU A 38 -12.29 -6.28 8.90
N ARG A 39 -13.25 -7.20 8.86
CA ARG A 39 -14.29 -7.33 9.89
C ARG A 39 -13.75 -7.77 11.26
N ARG A 40 -12.62 -8.47 11.28
CA ARG A 40 -11.99 -8.99 12.51
C ARG A 40 -10.75 -8.21 12.94
N LEU A 41 -10.43 -7.11 12.24
CA LEU A 41 -9.30 -6.26 12.61
C LEU A 41 -9.52 -5.67 13.99
N THR A 42 -8.46 -5.73 14.79
CA THR A 42 -8.37 -5.00 16.06
C THR A 42 -7.40 -3.85 15.94
N CYS A 43 -7.44 -2.90 16.88
CA CYS A 43 -6.48 -1.82 16.94
C CYS A 43 -5.01 -2.28 16.99
N ALA A 44 -4.70 -3.42 17.61
CA ALA A 44 -3.36 -4.00 17.66
C ALA A 44 -2.82 -4.38 16.26
N ASP A 45 -3.71 -4.67 15.31
CA ASP A 45 -3.36 -5.08 13.96
C ASP A 45 -3.00 -3.89 13.05
N LEU A 46 -3.39 -2.67 13.42
CA LEU A 46 -3.07 -1.45 12.66
C LEU A 46 -1.56 -1.19 12.54
N SER A 47 -0.79 -1.54 13.58
CA SER A 47 0.68 -1.41 13.56
C SER A 47 1.37 -2.18 12.41
N LYS A 48 0.66 -3.12 11.78
CA LYS A 48 1.15 -3.97 10.68
C LYS A 48 0.53 -3.60 9.33
N THR A 49 -0.30 -2.57 9.29
CA THR A 49 -1.10 -2.18 8.13
C THR A 49 -0.51 -0.94 7.46
N ASP A 50 -0.55 -0.88 6.13
CA ASP A 50 -0.28 0.37 5.41
C ASP A 50 -1.40 1.38 5.71
N MET A 51 -1.12 2.29 6.63
CA MET A 51 -2.10 3.25 7.12
C MET A 51 -2.65 4.18 6.03
N THR A 52 -1.88 4.48 4.98
CA THR A 52 -2.33 5.40 3.92
C THR A 52 -3.47 4.75 3.12
N SER A 53 -3.24 3.55 2.61
CA SER A 53 -4.24 2.78 1.89
C SER A 53 -5.43 2.44 2.78
N PHE A 54 -5.18 2.20 4.06
CA PHE A 54 -6.22 1.91 5.03
C PHE A 54 -7.12 3.10 5.35
N TYR A 55 -6.58 4.32 5.47
CA TYR A 55 -7.39 5.53 5.65
C TYR A 55 -8.28 5.82 4.45
N ILE A 56 -7.78 5.61 3.23
CA ILE A 56 -8.59 5.74 2.00
C ILE A 56 -9.74 4.72 2.01
N TRP A 57 -9.45 3.47 2.40
CA TRP A 57 -10.48 2.46 2.55
C TRP A 57 -11.53 2.83 3.60
N LEU A 58 -11.11 3.40 4.74
CA LEU A 58 -12.03 3.86 5.79
C LEU A 58 -12.90 5.05 5.36
N ASP A 59 -12.38 5.97 4.55
CA ASP A 59 -13.19 7.05 3.96
C ASP A 59 -14.25 6.47 3.00
N GLY A 60 -13.87 5.48 2.17
CA GLY A 60 -14.82 4.75 1.34
C GLY A 60 -15.86 3.97 2.14
N TYR A 61 -15.47 3.35 3.27
CA TYR A 61 -16.38 2.67 4.18
C TYR A 61 -17.41 3.63 4.78
N ARG A 62 -16.95 4.79 5.27
CA ARG A 62 -17.84 5.87 5.74
C ARG A 62 -18.79 6.30 4.62
N ALA A 63 -18.28 6.59 3.44
CA ALA A 63 -19.09 7.04 2.30
C ALA A 63 -20.22 6.05 1.98
N GLY A 64 -19.95 4.74 2.03
CA GLY A 64 -20.97 3.70 1.87
C GLY A 64 -22.01 3.67 2.99
N LEU A 65 -21.64 3.99 4.23
CA LEU A 65 -22.58 4.08 5.36
C LEU A 65 -23.43 5.35 5.35
N THR A 66 -22.92 6.43 4.76
CA THR A 66 -23.59 7.74 4.70
C THR A 66 -24.28 8.02 3.36
N ASP A 67 -24.33 7.03 2.46
CA ASP A 67 -24.85 7.16 1.08
C ASP A 67 -24.21 8.31 0.29
N SER A 68 -22.91 8.54 0.55
CA SER A 68 -22.11 9.54 -0.12
C SER A 68 -21.25 8.92 -1.22
N GLN A 69 -21.05 9.65 -2.30
CA GLN A 69 -20.08 9.32 -3.35
C GLN A 69 -18.80 10.19 -3.25
N MET A 70 -18.73 11.03 -2.21
CA MET A 70 -17.69 12.03 -2.03
C MET A 70 -16.72 11.62 -0.93
N SER A 71 -15.43 11.83 -1.19
CA SER A 71 -14.39 11.79 -0.17
C SER A 71 -14.55 12.98 0.77
N ASP A 72 -14.29 12.76 2.06
CA ASP A 72 -14.39 13.79 3.09
C ASP A 72 -13.02 14.03 3.73
N GLU A 73 -12.38 15.11 3.29
CA GLU A 73 -11.06 15.49 3.78
C GLU A 73 -11.08 15.84 5.27
N SER A 74 -12.15 16.46 5.77
CA SER A 74 -12.27 16.85 7.17
C SER A 74 -12.35 15.63 8.08
N TRP A 75 -13.12 14.62 7.66
CA TRP A 75 -13.18 13.31 8.30
C TRP A 75 -11.82 12.62 8.29
N MET A 76 -11.15 12.54 7.13
CA MET A 76 -9.85 11.90 7.04
C MET A 76 -8.80 12.56 7.94
N GLN A 77 -8.80 13.89 8.02
CA GLN A 77 -7.93 14.63 8.93
C GLN A 77 -8.26 14.27 10.39
N HIS A 78 -9.54 14.28 10.78
CA HIS A 78 -9.96 13.88 12.13
C HIS A 78 -9.53 12.43 12.45
N LEU A 79 -9.82 11.50 11.55
CA LEU A 79 -9.50 10.09 11.68
C LEU A 79 -8.00 9.85 11.86
N SER A 80 -7.16 10.50 11.05
CA SER A 80 -5.69 10.35 11.11
C SER A 80 -5.09 10.81 12.45
N GLN A 81 -5.75 11.74 13.13
CA GLN A 81 -5.32 12.27 14.42
C GLN A 81 -5.87 11.47 15.59
N ALA A 82 -7.14 11.03 15.51
CA ALA A 82 -7.85 10.40 16.62
C ALA A 82 -7.62 8.90 16.70
N LEU A 83 -7.64 8.19 15.57
CA LEU A 83 -7.56 6.72 15.55
C LEU A 83 -6.31 6.16 16.23
N PRO A 84 -5.09 6.70 16.01
CA PRO A 84 -3.90 6.19 16.69
C PRO A 84 -4.04 6.24 18.21
N ARG A 85 -4.58 7.34 18.75
CA ARG A 85 -4.79 7.52 20.19
C ARG A 85 -5.84 6.55 20.75
N GLU A 86 -7.00 6.44 20.11
CA GLU A 86 -8.04 5.51 20.56
C GLU A 86 -7.54 4.06 20.55
N CYS A 87 -6.70 3.71 19.57
CA CYS A 87 -6.11 2.39 19.45
C CYS A 87 -4.93 2.11 20.40
N GLU A 88 -4.16 3.12 20.78
CA GLU A 88 -3.15 3.01 21.85
C GLU A 88 -3.81 2.73 23.21
N GLU A 89 -4.93 3.41 23.49
CA GLU A 89 -5.68 3.22 24.74
C GLU A 89 -6.41 1.87 24.77
N ASN A 90 -6.87 1.36 23.60
CA ASN A 90 -7.73 0.19 23.51
C ASN A 90 -7.27 -0.82 22.43
N PRO A 91 -6.09 -1.46 22.55
CA PRO A 91 -5.51 -2.27 21.48
C PRO A 91 -6.34 -3.49 21.06
N LYS A 92 -7.25 -3.98 21.91
CA LYS A 92 -8.09 -5.15 21.65
C LYS A 92 -9.46 -4.84 21.05
N VAL A 93 -9.82 -3.55 20.92
CA VAL A 93 -11.12 -3.18 20.37
C VAL A 93 -11.20 -3.55 18.90
N ASN A 94 -12.37 -4.01 18.47
CA ASN A 94 -12.66 -4.25 17.06
C ASN A 94 -12.72 -2.91 16.34
N LEU A 95 -12.07 -2.85 15.18
CA LEU A 95 -11.83 -1.61 14.48
C LEU A 95 -13.08 -1.06 13.80
N LEU A 96 -13.87 -1.88 13.10
CA LEU A 96 -15.06 -1.35 12.39
C LEU A 96 -16.10 -0.73 13.33
N PRO A 97 -16.49 -1.36 14.45
CA PRO A 97 -17.39 -0.72 15.41
C PRO A 97 -16.82 0.59 15.98
N LEU A 98 -15.51 0.65 16.22
CA LEU A 98 -14.84 1.88 16.66
C LEU A 98 -14.99 2.99 15.59
N ILE A 99 -14.73 2.64 14.32
CA ILE A 99 -14.86 3.57 13.20
C ILE A 99 -16.31 4.03 13.02
N GLU A 100 -17.29 3.14 13.10
CA GLU A 100 -18.71 3.51 13.04
C GLU A 100 -19.08 4.51 14.14
N GLU A 101 -18.57 4.29 15.35
CA GLU A 101 -18.76 5.21 16.47
C GLU A 101 -18.02 6.54 16.27
N MET A 102 -16.83 6.55 15.67
CA MET A 102 -16.14 7.78 15.28
C MET A 102 -16.91 8.55 14.19
N ILE A 103 -17.45 7.85 13.18
CA ILE A 103 -18.29 8.45 12.13
C ILE A 103 -19.54 9.09 12.74
N ARG A 104 -20.18 8.41 13.70
CA ARG A 104 -21.38 8.93 14.39
C ARG A 104 -21.11 10.18 15.23
N ARG A 105 -19.88 10.35 15.72
CA ARG A 105 -19.44 11.49 16.53
C ARG A 105 -18.91 12.66 15.69
N HIS A 106 -18.67 12.44 14.41
CA HIS A 106 -18.23 13.44 13.45
C HIS A 106 -19.43 14.12 12.79
#